data_AF-A0A1W2EG66-F1
#
_entry.id   AF-A0A1W2EG66-F1
#
_cell.length_a   1.000
_cell.length_b   1.000
_cell.length_c   1.000
_cell.angle_alpha   90.00
_cell.angle_beta   90.00
_cell.angle_gamma   90.00
#
_symmetry.space_group_name_H-M   'P 1'
#
loop_
_entity.id
_entity.type
_entity.pdbx_description
1 polymer ?
#
loop_
_entity_poly.entity_id
_entity_poly.type
_entity_poly.pdbx_seq_one_letter_code
_entity_poly.pdbx_strand_id
1 'polypeptide(L)'
;MPTLRPTINDNDSYLAKLIKYIPGEIIAVYTAIIGILNPGNGTQLPDEKNIYAYIIILIVIVLITPIWTYLAVIDNPNVVQPPSGKKRAAFHASIATISFLVWLYAIGDVLFRSLLCGCLKPQLDCLKQCAYNSAVASIILILFTALVVPLLERLILGKPIPPLPKPFFLNAKAQQIIDECDLNFETFKSDCSGFVKAVTKTFNVTLTGKADDIVDQIQTDGWTILKDGVDAKNKADKGWLVVAGLKSANHTPPRNNGHVVVVVSGGLAHNKYPTAYWGTLGGVGRKNTTLNYAWDKDDRDNVVYSARIV
;
A
#
# COMPACT_ATOMS: atom_id res chain seq x y z
N MET A 1 -17.21 6.96 14.08
CA MET A 1 -17.99 6.95 12.83
C MET A 1 -17.06 6.60 11.69
N PRO A 2 -17.43 5.72 10.75
CA PRO A 2 -16.59 5.41 9.60
C PRO A 2 -16.41 6.68 8.75
N THR A 3 -15.17 7.03 8.45
CA THR A 3 -14.87 8.12 7.51
C THR A 3 -15.19 7.64 6.10
N LEU A 4 -16.17 8.27 5.45
CA LEU A 4 -16.61 7.93 4.10
C LEU A 4 -15.50 8.00 3.06
N ARG A 5 -14.48 8.85 3.27
CA ARG A 5 -13.30 8.95 2.41
C ARG A 5 -12.01 9.11 3.21
N PRO A 6 -10.96 8.33 2.89
CA PRO A 6 -9.65 8.50 3.51
C PRO A 6 -9.02 9.82 3.05
N THR A 7 -8.60 10.65 4.01
CA THR A 7 -7.89 11.89 3.75
C THR A 7 -6.41 11.65 3.48
N ILE A 8 -5.83 12.47 2.61
CA ILE A 8 -4.38 12.45 2.40
C ILE A 8 -3.67 13.03 3.61
N ASN A 9 -2.74 12.25 4.12
CA ASN A 9 -1.80 12.63 5.17
C ASN A 9 -0.42 12.88 4.56
N ASP A 10 0.40 13.64 5.28
CA ASP A 10 1.72 14.04 4.75
C ASP A 10 2.69 12.86 4.70
N ASN A 11 2.49 11.89 5.59
CA ASN A 11 3.25 10.64 5.69
C ASN A 11 2.71 9.53 4.78
N ASP A 12 1.64 9.77 4.01
CA ASP A 12 1.16 8.79 3.05
C ASP A 12 2.21 8.52 1.99
N SER A 13 2.37 7.23 1.63
CA SER A 13 3.11 6.86 0.43
C SER A 13 2.44 7.47 -0.79
N TYR A 14 3.22 7.69 -1.85
CA TYR A 14 2.71 8.20 -3.12
C TYR A 14 1.49 7.45 -3.64
N LEU A 15 1.55 6.11 -3.63
CA LEU A 15 0.45 5.27 -4.11
C LEU A 15 -0.79 5.44 -3.23
N ALA A 16 -0.61 5.56 -1.91
CA ALA A 16 -1.72 5.85 -1.00
C ALA A 16 -2.34 7.23 -1.27
N LYS A 17 -1.53 8.25 -1.57
CA LYS A 17 -2.03 9.57 -1.99
C LYS A 17 -2.84 9.48 -3.28
N LEU A 18 -2.29 8.80 -4.28
CA LEU A 18 -2.91 8.61 -5.59
C LEU A 18 -4.27 7.90 -5.50
N ILE A 19 -4.35 6.83 -4.71
CA ILE A 19 -5.61 6.11 -4.46
C ILE A 19 -6.64 7.02 -3.78
N LYS A 20 -6.21 7.90 -2.86
CA LYS A 20 -7.11 8.84 -2.16
C LYS A 20 -7.61 9.98 -3.07
N TYR A 21 -6.82 10.38 -4.07
CA TYR A 21 -7.23 11.36 -5.08
C TYR A 21 -8.32 10.81 -6.02
N ILE A 22 -8.32 9.50 -6.31
CA ILE A 22 -9.33 8.87 -7.15
C ILE A 22 -10.65 8.81 -6.38
N PRO A 23 -11.75 9.37 -6.90
CA PRO A 23 -13.07 9.28 -6.25
C PRO A 23 -13.71 7.92 -6.54
N GLY A 24 -13.14 6.87 -5.94
CA GLY A 24 -13.54 5.48 -6.19
C GLY A 24 -15.02 5.21 -5.92
N GLU A 25 -15.60 5.87 -4.92
CA GLU A 25 -17.03 5.82 -4.62
C GLU A 25 -17.90 6.36 -5.76
N ILE A 26 -17.46 7.44 -6.42
CA ILE A 26 -18.19 8.03 -7.54
C ILE A 26 -18.03 7.18 -8.80
N ILE A 27 -16.83 6.64 -9.03
CA ILE A 27 -16.59 5.71 -10.13
C ILE A 27 -17.48 4.46 -9.97
N ALA A 28 -17.63 3.94 -8.76
CA ALA A 28 -18.50 2.80 -8.49
C ALA A 28 -19.99 3.10 -8.77
N VAL A 29 -20.48 4.28 -8.37
CA VAL A 29 -21.85 4.72 -8.70
C VAL A 29 -22.02 4.86 -10.21
N TYR A 30 -21.04 5.47 -10.88
CA TYR A 30 -21.04 5.62 -12.33
C TYR A 30 -21.11 4.27 -13.07
N THR A 31 -20.25 3.31 -12.70
CA THR A 31 -20.23 1.98 -13.35
C THR A 31 -21.52 1.21 -13.11
N ALA A 32 -22.12 1.32 -11.92
CA ALA A 32 -23.43 0.73 -11.64
C ALA A 32 -24.53 1.32 -12.54
N ILE A 33 -24.54 2.64 -12.75
CA ILE A 33 -25.51 3.30 -13.61
C ILE A 33 -25.36 2.88 -15.07
N ILE A 34 -24.13 2.73 -15.58
CA ILE A 34 -23.92 2.18 -16.93
C ILE A 34 -24.56 0.80 -17.06
N GLY A 35 -24.38 -0.07 -16.06
CA GLY A 35 -24.97 -1.41 -16.07
C GLY A 35 -26.51 -1.39 -16.13
N ILE A 36 -27.14 -0.40 -15.49
CA ILE A 36 -28.60 -0.20 -15.51
C ILE A 36 -29.07 0.34 -16.86
N LEU A 37 -28.37 1.35 -17.40
CA LEU A 37 -28.76 2.04 -18.64
C LEU A 37 -28.41 1.27 -19.92
N ASN A 38 -27.49 0.31 -19.82
CA ASN A 38 -27.07 -0.54 -20.93
C ASN A 38 -27.04 -2.02 -20.49
N PRO A 39 -28.20 -2.65 -20.26
CA PRO A 39 -28.29 -4.04 -19.82
C PRO A 39 -27.90 -5.06 -20.91
N GLY A 40 -27.73 -4.61 -22.16
CA GLY A 40 -27.27 -5.45 -23.26
C GLY A 40 -25.76 -5.69 -23.20
N ASN A 41 -25.31 -6.85 -23.69
CA ASN A 41 -23.90 -7.30 -23.66
C ASN A 41 -22.96 -6.50 -24.59
N GLY A 42 -23.19 -5.20 -24.81
CA GLY A 42 -22.34 -4.32 -25.62
C GLY A 42 -22.46 -4.50 -27.13
N THR A 43 -23.39 -5.33 -27.61
CA THR A 43 -23.59 -5.63 -29.05
C THR A 43 -24.64 -4.76 -29.73
N GLN A 44 -25.45 -4.02 -28.96
CA GLN A 44 -26.46 -3.10 -29.47
C GLN A 44 -26.21 -1.70 -28.90
N LEU A 45 -26.50 -0.68 -29.71
CA LEU A 45 -26.48 0.68 -29.23
C LEU A 45 -27.64 0.90 -28.24
N PRO A 46 -27.40 1.62 -27.14
CA PRO A 46 -28.45 1.96 -26.19
C PRO A 46 -29.56 2.75 -26.85
N ASP A 47 -30.79 2.58 -26.35
CA ASP A 47 -31.94 3.37 -26.78
C ASP A 47 -31.66 4.88 -26.63
N GLU A 48 -32.23 5.69 -27.52
CA GLU A 48 -32.10 7.16 -27.50
C GLU A 48 -32.45 7.73 -26.11
N LYS A 49 -33.49 7.19 -25.46
CA LYS A 49 -33.88 7.58 -24.09
C LYS A 49 -32.77 7.34 -23.06
N ASN A 50 -32.03 6.24 -23.18
CA ASN A 50 -30.95 5.89 -22.26
C ASN A 50 -29.72 6.78 -22.48
N ILE A 51 -29.46 7.22 -23.72
CA ILE A 51 -28.39 8.18 -24.03
C ILE A 51 -28.68 9.54 -23.37
N TYR A 52 -29.90 10.06 -23.47
CA TYR A 52 -30.24 11.32 -22.79
C TYR A 52 -30.22 11.20 -21.26
N ALA A 53 -30.74 10.09 -20.71
CA ALA A 53 -30.66 9.82 -19.28
C ALA A 53 -29.21 9.76 -18.79
N TYR A 54 -28.33 9.10 -19.55
CA TYR A 54 -26.90 9.05 -19.29
C TYR A 54 -26.27 10.46 -19.27
N ILE A 55 -26.57 11.32 -20.26
CA ILE A 55 -26.03 12.69 -20.31
C ILE A 55 -26.44 13.49 -19.07
N ILE A 56 -27.72 13.44 -18.69
CA ILE A 56 -28.23 14.16 -17.50
C ILE A 56 -27.51 13.67 -16.25
N ILE A 57 -27.42 12.35 -16.06
CA ILE A 57 -26.76 11.76 -14.90
C ILE A 57 -25.27 12.12 -14.89
N LEU A 58 -24.60 12.08 -16.04
CA LEU A 58 -23.19 12.42 -16.15
C LEU A 58 -22.94 13.86 -15.68
N ILE A 59 -23.77 14.81 -16.15
CA ILE A 59 -23.71 16.21 -15.71
C ILE A 59 -23.89 16.31 -14.19
N VAL A 60 -24.90 15.62 -13.64
CA VAL A 60 -25.15 15.61 -12.19
C VAL A 60 -23.95 15.06 -11.41
N ILE A 61 -23.37 13.95 -11.84
CA ILE A 61 -22.20 13.35 -11.18
C ILE A 61 -20.99 14.29 -11.25
N VAL A 62 -20.73 14.91 -12.41
CA VAL A 62 -19.61 15.86 -12.57
C VAL A 62 -19.78 17.07 -11.64
N LEU A 63 -21.01 17.57 -11.47
CA LEU A 63 -21.28 18.70 -10.57
C LEU A 63 -21.21 18.32 -9.08
N ILE A 64 -21.67 17.13 -8.72
CA ILE A 64 -21.63 16.64 -7.33
C ILE A 64 -20.21 16.26 -6.91
N THR A 65 -19.39 15.74 -7.81
CA THR A 65 -18.02 15.27 -7.51
C THR A 65 -17.16 16.26 -6.72
N PRO A 66 -16.99 17.53 -7.14
CA PRO A 66 -16.20 18.50 -6.40
C PRO A 66 -16.83 18.83 -5.04
N ILE A 67 -18.16 18.97 -4.97
CA ILE A 67 -18.87 19.29 -3.73
C ILE A 67 -18.69 18.17 -2.71
N TRP A 68 -18.99 16.93 -3.12
CA TRP A 68 -18.84 15.73 -2.30
C TRP A 68 -17.41 15.56 -1.79
N THR A 69 -16.43 15.65 -2.70
CA THR A 69 -15.01 15.47 -2.33
C THR A 69 -14.52 16.57 -1.39
N TYR A 70 -14.95 17.81 -1.59
CA TYR A 70 -14.59 18.93 -0.73
C TYR A 70 -15.09 18.72 0.70
N LEU A 71 -16.37 18.41 0.85
CA LEU A 71 -17.00 18.17 2.16
C LEU A 71 -16.39 16.95 2.85
N ALA A 72 -16.19 15.85 2.13
CA ALA A 72 -15.58 14.64 2.66
C ALA A 72 -14.16 14.86 3.22
N VAL A 73 -13.42 15.83 2.68
CA VAL A 73 -12.07 16.18 3.17
C VAL A 73 -12.14 17.10 4.39
N ILE A 74 -13.05 18.09 4.41
CA ILE A 74 -13.17 19.04 5.52
C ILE A 74 -13.78 18.41 6.76
N ASP A 75 -14.79 17.57 6.60
CA ASP A 75 -15.53 16.96 7.70
C ASP A 75 -14.80 15.76 8.32
N ASN A 76 -13.58 15.46 7.88
CA ASN A 76 -12.82 14.33 8.40
C ASN A 76 -12.25 14.64 9.80
N PRO A 77 -12.74 13.99 10.87
CA PRO A 77 -12.35 14.29 12.24
C PRO A 77 -10.94 13.79 12.60
N ASN A 78 -10.34 12.94 11.76
CA ASN A 78 -9.04 12.32 12.02
C ASN A 78 -7.85 13.16 11.51
N VAL A 79 -8.10 14.35 10.96
CA VAL A 79 -7.06 15.24 10.46
C VAL A 79 -6.98 16.46 11.37
N VAL A 80 -5.86 16.62 12.09
CA VAL A 80 -5.52 17.90 12.73
C VAL A 80 -5.23 18.89 11.58
N GLN A 81 -6.22 19.69 11.21
CA GLN A 81 -6.09 20.58 10.06
C GLN A 81 -5.20 21.78 10.40
N PRO A 82 -4.07 21.98 9.70
CA PRO A 82 -3.37 23.27 9.74
C PRO A 82 -4.26 24.36 9.11
N PRO A 83 -3.95 25.66 9.30
CA PRO A 83 -4.73 26.79 8.76
C PRO A 83 -4.93 26.78 7.22
N SER A 84 -4.25 25.90 6.49
CA SER A 84 -4.38 25.66 5.04
C SER A 84 -5.42 24.59 4.64
N GLY A 85 -6.22 24.06 5.58
CA GLY A 85 -7.18 22.97 5.35
C GLY A 85 -8.15 23.19 4.18
N LYS A 86 -8.70 24.40 4.03
CA LYS A 86 -9.61 24.75 2.92
C LYS A 86 -8.93 24.71 1.54
N LYS A 87 -7.66 25.13 1.44
CA LYS A 87 -6.88 25.07 0.19
C LYS A 87 -6.62 23.62 -0.23
N ARG A 88 -6.31 22.75 0.74
CA ARG A 88 -6.11 21.32 0.50
C ARG A 88 -7.39 20.62 0.07
N ALA A 89 -8.52 20.94 0.70
CA ALA A 89 -9.82 20.41 0.33
C ALA A 89 -10.24 20.84 -1.08
N ALA A 90 -10.04 22.12 -1.43
CA ALA A 90 -10.29 22.62 -2.78
C ALA A 90 -9.41 21.89 -3.82
N PHE A 91 -8.12 21.74 -3.54
CA PHE A 91 -7.20 20.99 -4.40
C PHE A 91 -7.65 19.53 -4.60
N HIS A 92 -8.01 18.83 -3.51
CA HIS A 92 -8.55 17.47 -3.59
C HIS A 92 -9.80 17.40 -4.47
N ALA A 93 -10.75 18.32 -4.28
CA ALA A 93 -11.97 18.35 -5.06
C ALA A 93 -11.69 18.55 -6.55
N SER A 94 -10.76 19.45 -6.90
CA SER A 94 -10.35 19.69 -8.29
C SER A 94 -9.69 18.45 -8.90
N ILE A 95 -8.71 17.86 -8.22
CA ILE A 95 -8.00 16.68 -8.74
C ILE A 95 -8.94 15.48 -8.86
N ALA A 96 -9.84 15.26 -7.89
CA ALA A 96 -10.81 14.18 -7.96
C ALA A 96 -11.78 14.35 -9.14
N THR A 97 -12.23 15.58 -9.41
CA THR A 97 -13.11 15.88 -10.54
C THR A 97 -12.43 15.60 -11.87
N ILE A 98 -11.18 16.07 -12.05
CA ILE A 98 -10.42 15.80 -13.28
C ILE A 98 -10.12 14.30 -13.39
N SER A 99 -9.75 13.66 -12.28
CA SER A 99 -9.49 12.22 -12.22
C SER A 99 -10.71 11.42 -12.67
N PHE A 100 -11.91 11.78 -12.20
CA PHE A 100 -13.16 11.16 -12.63
C PHE A 100 -13.32 11.23 -14.16
N LEU A 101 -13.15 12.41 -14.77
CA LEU A 101 -13.24 12.57 -16.23
C LEU A 101 -12.20 11.72 -16.99
N VAL A 102 -10.97 11.64 -16.48
CA VAL A 102 -9.92 10.79 -17.05
C VAL A 102 -10.30 9.30 -16.95
N TRP A 103 -10.86 8.88 -15.83
CA TRP A 103 -11.36 7.52 -15.64
C TRP A 103 -12.54 7.19 -16.56
N LEU A 104 -13.48 8.12 -16.77
CA LEU A 104 -14.56 7.94 -17.76
C LEU A 104 -14.01 7.65 -19.14
N TYR A 105 -13.02 8.45 -19.57
CA TYR A 105 -12.34 8.25 -20.84
C TYR A 105 -11.62 6.91 -20.90
N ALA A 106 -10.94 6.51 -19.82
CA ALA A 106 -10.23 5.22 -19.76
C ALA A 106 -11.16 4.00 -19.77
N ILE A 107 -12.32 4.08 -19.11
CA ILE A 107 -13.34 3.01 -19.11
C ILE A 107 -13.89 2.84 -20.53
N GLY A 108 -14.15 3.95 -21.22
CA GLY A 108 -14.49 3.94 -22.64
C GLY A 108 -15.76 3.15 -22.97
N ASP A 109 -16.78 3.23 -22.10
CA ASP A 109 -18.03 2.53 -22.31
C ASP A 109 -18.80 3.06 -23.53
N VAL A 110 -19.77 2.26 -24.00
CA VAL A 110 -20.52 2.55 -25.23
C VAL A 110 -21.35 3.84 -25.12
N LEU A 111 -21.89 4.17 -23.94
CA LEU A 111 -22.68 5.39 -23.74
C LEU A 111 -21.79 6.63 -23.79
N PHE A 112 -20.65 6.59 -23.07
CA PHE A 112 -19.69 7.69 -23.10
C PHE A 112 -19.08 7.90 -24.48
N ARG A 113 -18.72 6.81 -25.17
CA ARG A 113 -18.26 6.88 -26.55
C ARG A 113 -19.33 7.49 -27.44
N SER A 114 -20.58 7.04 -27.36
CA SER A 114 -21.67 7.60 -28.16
C SER A 114 -21.79 9.11 -27.97
N LEU A 115 -21.62 9.61 -26.74
CA LEU A 115 -21.56 11.04 -26.45
C LEU A 115 -20.35 11.72 -27.11
N LEU A 116 -19.13 11.19 -26.94
CA LEU A 116 -17.90 11.76 -27.52
C LEU A 116 -17.94 11.84 -29.05
N CYS A 117 -18.54 10.84 -29.70
CA CYS A 117 -18.61 10.76 -31.16
C CYS A 117 -19.83 11.49 -31.74
N GLY A 118 -20.69 12.10 -30.91
CA GLY A 118 -21.93 12.76 -31.35
C GLY A 118 -23.02 11.80 -31.84
N CYS A 119 -22.93 10.52 -31.51
CA CYS A 119 -23.86 9.47 -31.92
C CYS A 119 -25.11 9.44 -31.01
N LEU A 120 -25.93 10.48 -31.07
CA LEU A 120 -27.15 10.58 -30.24
C LEU A 120 -28.29 9.68 -30.73
N LYS A 121 -28.18 9.16 -31.97
CA LYS A 121 -29.12 8.20 -32.55
C LYS A 121 -28.46 6.82 -32.63
N PRO A 122 -29.21 5.73 -32.38
CA PRO A 122 -28.67 4.37 -32.41
C PRO A 122 -28.33 3.94 -33.85
N GLN A 123 -27.13 4.32 -34.32
CA GLN A 123 -26.53 3.86 -35.59
C GLN A 123 -25.14 3.29 -35.35
N LEU A 124 -24.99 1.97 -35.48
CA LEU A 124 -23.77 1.24 -35.09
C LEU A 124 -22.52 1.70 -35.88
N ASP A 125 -22.71 2.17 -37.10
CA ASP A 125 -21.63 2.66 -37.95
C ASP A 125 -21.01 3.98 -37.46
N CYS A 126 -21.74 4.75 -36.65
CA CYS A 126 -21.26 6.01 -36.08
C CYS A 126 -20.08 5.79 -35.10
N LEU A 127 -20.10 4.72 -34.31
CA LEU A 127 -19.02 4.41 -33.36
C LEU A 127 -17.72 3.95 -34.02
N LYS A 128 -17.80 3.41 -35.25
CA LYS A 128 -16.61 2.95 -36.00
C LYS A 128 -15.74 4.11 -36.46
N GLN A 129 -16.35 5.27 -36.71
CA GLN A 129 -15.66 6.48 -37.15
C GLN A 129 -15.15 7.34 -35.98
N CYS A 130 -15.35 6.87 -34.75
CA CYS A 130 -14.99 7.63 -33.58
C CYS A 130 -13.47 7.67 -33.35
N ALA A 131 -12.96 8.86 -33.04
CA ALA A 131 -11.56 9.06 -32.68
C ALA A 131 -11.17 8.48 -31.30
N TYR A 132 -12.06 7.77 -30.62
CA TYR A 132 -11.75 7.10 -29.36
C TYR A 132 -10.75 5.96 -29.58
N ASN A 133 -9.67 5.98 -28.81
CA ASN A 133 -8.63 4.96 -28.83
C ASN A 133 -8.29 4.55 -27.39
N SER A 134 -8.46 3.26 -27.08
CA SER A 134 -8.22 2.71 -25.74
C SER A 134 -6.75 2.78 -25.30
N ALA A 135 -5.80 2.69 -26.23
CA ALA A 135 -4.38 2.87 -25.92
C ALA A 135 -4.08 4.32 -25.54
N VAL A 136 -4.64 5.28 -26.28
CA VAL A 136 -4.53 6.72 -25.92
C VAL A 136 -5.16 6.98 -24.56
N ALA A 137 -6.33 6.38 -24.29
CA ALA A 137 -7.01 6.52 -23.00
C ALA A 137 -6.16 5.99 -21.83
N SER A 138 -5.52 4.84 -22.02
CA SER A 138 -4.59 4.25 -21.04
C SER A 138 -3.36 5.13 -20.81
N ILE A 139 -2.78 5.68 -21.89
CA ILE A 139 -1.64 6.60 -21.81
C ILE A 139 -2.02 7.86 -21.01
N ILE A 140 -3.19 8.47 -21.30
CA ILE A 140 -3.68 9.64 -20.58
C ILE A 140 -3.87 9.31 -19.10
N LEU A 141 -4.47 8.17 -18.77
CA LEU A 141 -4.66 7.74 -17.39
C LEU A 141 -3.32 7.60 -16.65
N ILE A 142 -2.33 6.94 -17.26
CA ILE A 142 -0.99 6.78 -16.68
C ILE A 142 -0.31 8.13 -16.51
N LEU A 143 -0.28 8.99 -17.54
CA LEU A 143 0.37 10.30 -17.46
C LEU A 143 -0.30 11.19 -16.41
N PHE A 144 -1.63 11.22 -16.39
CA PHE A 144 -2.37 12.03 -15.42
C PHE A 144 -2.06 11.60 -13.99
N THR A 145 -2.18 10.29 -13.71
CA THR A 145 -2.00 9.75 -12.36
C THR A 145 -0.53 9.72 -11.93
N ALA A 146 0.40 9.35 -12.81
CA ALA A 146 1.82 9.17 -12.50
C ALA A 146 2.65 10.47 -12.53
N LEU A 147 2.23 11.47 -13.31
CA LEU A 147 3.04 12.66 -13.57
C LEU A 147 2.31 13.97 -13.25
N VAL A 148 1.06 14.13 -13.69
CA VAL A 148 0.35 15.41 -13.58
C VAL A 148 -0.09 15.71 -12.14
N VAL A 149 -0.77 14.76 -11.48
CA VAL A 149 -1.24 14.96 -10.10
C VAL A 149 -0.11 15.34 -9.13
N PRO A 150 1.04 14.64 -9.13
CA PRO A 150 2.15 14.98 -8.23
C PRO A 150 2.80 16.33 -8.54
N LEU A 151 2.90 16.68 -9.83
CA LEU A 151 3.42 17.97 -10.27
C LEU A 151 2.51 19.11 -9.80
N LEU A 152 1.19 18.95 -9.96
CA LEU A 152 0.19 19.92 -9.51
C LEU A 152 0.18 20.05 -7.98
N GLU A 153 0.30 18.93 -7.23
CA GLU A 153 0.39 18.96 -5.77
C GLU A 153 1.59 19.80 -5.31
N ARG A 154 2.75 19.63 -5.97
CA ARG A 154 3.95 20.42 -5.69
C ARG A 154 3.76 21.90 -5.99
N LEU A 155 3.25 22.22 -7.18
CA LEU A 155 3.10 23.59 -7.66
C LEU A 155 2.06 24.37 -6.86
N ILE A 156 0.95 23.74 -6.48
CA ILE A 156 -0.21 24.42 -5.87
C ILE A 156 -0.16 24.38 -4.34
N LEU A 157 0.21 23.24 -3.74
CA LEU A 157 0.25 23.10 -2.29
C LEU A 157 1.63 23.40 -1.68
N GLY A 158 2.64 23.68 -2.51
CA GLY A 158 3.99 24.07 -2.07
C GLY A 158 4.71 22.98 -1.27
N LYS A 159 4.22 21.74 -1.30
CA LYS A 159 4.84 20.64 -0.58
C LYS A 159 6.08 20.19 -1.36
N PRO A 160 7.21 19.92 -0.67
CA PRO A 160 8.30 19.21 -1.31
C PRO A 160 7.73 17.92 -1.89
N ILE A 161 8.25 17.48 -3.05
CA ILE A 161 7.90 16.17 -3.59
C ILE A 161 8.04 15.20 -2.42
N PRO A 162 6.95 14.58 -1.91
CA PRO A 162 7.15 13.42 -1.05
C PRO A 162 8.06 12.55 -1.88
N PRO A 163 9.26 12.15 -1.37
CA PRO A 163 10.24 11.47 -2.18
C PRO A 163 9.48 10.49 -3.04
N LEU A 164 9.69 10.53 -4.38
CA LEU A 164 9.16 9.55 -5.35
C LEU A 164 8.95 8.26 -4.56
N PRO A 165 7.76 7.61 -4.59
CA PRO A 165 7.63 6.35 -3.87
C PRO A 165 8.92 5.64 -4.17
N LYS A 166 9.73 5.38 -3.12
CA LYS A 166 10.89 4.54 -3.33
C LYS A 166 10.28 3.41 -4.14
N PRO A 167 10.72 3.22 -5.39
CA PRO A 167 10.03 2.32 -6.29
C PRO A 167 9.72 1.07 -5.49
N PHE A 168 8.66 0.35 -5.81
CA PHE A 168 8.37 -0.92 -5.13
C PHE A 168 9.57 -1.91 -5.14
N PHE A 169 10.75 -1.54 -5.61
CA PHE A 169 11.97 -1.89 -4.90
C PHE A 169 11.92 -1.42 -3.42
N LEU A 170 11.44 -2.29 -2.53
CA LEU A 170 12.26 -2.57 -1.32
C LEU A 170 13.72 -2.48 -1.76
N ASN A 171 14.61 -1.93 -0.92
CA ASN A 171 16.04 -2.13 -1.20
C ASN A 171 16.20 -3.57 -1.69
N ALA A 172 16.78 -3.79 -2.88
CA ALA A 172 16.72 -5.12 -3.51
C ALA A 172 17.18 -6.22 -2.53
N LYS A 173 18.10 -5.87 -1.62
CA LYS A 173 18.51 -6.71 -0.49
C LYS A 173 17.42 -6.94 0.57
N ALA A 174 16.69 -5.90 0.96
CA ALA A 174 15.54 -6.05 1.84
C ALA A 174 14.48 -6.98 1.24
N GLN A 175 14.19 -6.86 -0.07
CA GLN A 175 13.24 -7.77 -0.74
C GLN A 175 13.78 -9.18 -0.78
N GLN A 176 15.07 -9.34 -1.13
CA GLN A 176 15.73 -10.64 -1.11
C GLN A 176 15.64 -11.29 0.29
N ILE A 177 15.79 -10.54 1.38
CA ILE A 177 15.63 -11.08 2.74
C ILE A 177 14.19 -11.58 2.98
N ILE A 178 13.17 -10.84 2.51
CA ILE A 178 11.77 -11.29 2.61
C ILE A 178 11.55 -12.55 1.78
N ASP A 179 12.02 -12.59 0.54
CA ASP A 179 11.87 -13.73 -0.36
C ASP A 179 12.52 -14.98 0.23
N GLU A 180 13.71 -14.85 0.84
CA GLU A 180 14.37 -15.94 1.56
C GLU A 180 13.60 -16.37 2.81
N CYS A 181 12.98 -15.43 3.53
CA CYS A 181 12.11 -15.77 4.65
C CYS A 181 10.88 -16.56 4.20
N ASP A 182 10.22 -16.15 3.12
CA ASP A 182 9.06 -16.85 2.57
C ASP A 182 9.42 -18.24 2.02
N LEU A 183 10.56 -18.36 1.33
CA LEU A 183 11.07 -19.63 0.81
C LEU A 183 11.30 -20.67 1.91
N ASN A 184 11.88 -20.24 3.04
CA ASN A 184 12.26 -21.14 4.13
C ASN A 184 11.15 -21.35 5.16
N PHE A 185 10.06 -20.56 5.14
CA PHE A 185 9.07 -20.59 6.20
C PHE A 185 8.38 -21.96 6.32
N GLU A 186 7.88 -22.54 5.23
CA GLU A 186 7.09 -23.78 5.33
C GLU A 186 7.88 -24.96 5.89
N THR A 187 9.18 -25.05 5.57
CA THR A 187 10.07 -26.10 6.08
C THR A 187 10.41 -25.87 7.56
N PHE A 188 10.65 -24.63 7.97
CA PHE A 188 11.18 -24.31 9.31
C PHE A 188 10.17 -23.63 10.24
N LYS A 189 8.88 -23.58 9.90
CA LYS A 189 7.82 -22.96 10.71
C LYS A 189 7.72 -23.54 12.13
N SER A 190 8.23 -24.74 12.37
CA SER A 190 8.28 -25.38 13.68
C SER A 190 9.67 -25.38 14.34
N ASP A 191 10.63 -24.60 13.82
CA ASP A 191 11.99 -24.47 14.37
C ASP A 191 12.52 -23.05 14.16
N CYS A 192 12.50 -22.24 15.23
CA CYS A 192 13.02 -20.85 15.18
C CYS A 192 14.50 -20.78 14.80
N SER A 193 15.32 -21.68 15.36
CA SER A 193 16.77 -21.67 15.15
C SER A 193 17.12 -22.17 13.74
N GLY A 194 16.46 -23.24 13.29
CA GLY A 194 16.57 -23.75 11.93
C GLY A 194 16.16 -22.70 10.89
N PHE A 195 15.05 -21.99 11.13
CA PHE A 195 14.58 -20.92 10.26
C PHE A 195 15.62 -19.81 10.09
N VAL A 196 16.12 -19.24 11.20
CA VAL A 196 17.11 -18.15 11.15
C VAL A 196 18.37 -18.64 10.43
N LYS A 197 18.90 -19.82 10.77
CA LYS A 197 20.10 -20.39 10.11
C LYS A 197 19.91 -20.58 8.61
N ALA A 198 18.72 -21.03 8.19
CA ALA A 198 18.42 -21.23 6.77
C ALA A 198 18.42 -19.90 6.00
N VAL A 199 17.76 -18.87 6.53
CA VAL A 199 17.72 -17.54 5.92
C VAL A 199 19.12 -16.91 5.90
N THR A 200 19.87 -16.94 7.01
CA THR A 200 21.18 -16.27 7.07
C THR A 200 22.23 -16.92 6.16
N LYS A 201 22.10 -18.24 5.89
CA LYS A 201 23.01 -18.98 5.02
C LYS A 201 23.03 -18.41 3.59
N THR A 202 21.90 -17.97 3.04
CA THR A 202 21.84 -17.36 1.70
C THR A 202 22.69 -16.09 1.60
N PHE A 203 22.87 -15.40 2.73
CA PHE A 203 23.65 -14.16 2.82
C PHE A 203 25.10 -14.40 3.28
N ASN A 204 25.60 -15.63 3.18
CA ASN A 204 26.93 -16.03 3.65
C ASN A 204 27.18 -15.75 5.15
N VAL A 205 26.12 -15.76 5.95
CA VAL A 205 26.19 -15.59 7.41
C VAL A 205 25.90 -16.94 8.06
N THR A 206 26.96 -17.58 8.56
CA THR A 206 26.86 -18.87 9.27
C THR A 206 26.55 -18.61 10.75
N LEU A 207 25.41 -19.12 11.20
CA LEU A 207 25.04 -19.21 12.60
C LEU A 207 24.93 -20.68 13.00
N THR A 208 25.37 -21.03 14.21
CA THR A 208 25.35 -22.41 14.70
C THR A 208 24.57 -22.54 16.01
N GLY A 209 24.28 -23.78 16.43
CA GLY A 209 23.58 -24.03 17.69
C GLY A 209 22.06 -23.76 17.64
N LYS A 210 21.49 -23.56 18.83
CA LYS A 210 20.08 -23.23 19.08
C LYS A 210 19.90 -21.73 19.33
N ALA A 211 18.68 -21.31 19.69
CA ALA A 211 18.33 -19.90 19.89
C ALA A 211 19.28 -19.14 20.84
N ASP A 212 19.63 -19.72 21.98
CA ASP A 212 20.53 -19.08 22.95
C ASP A 212 21.93 -18.85 22.36
N ASP A 213 22.48 -19.85 21.68
CA ASP A 213 23.78 -19.76 20.99
C ASP A 213 23.75 -18.71 19.87
N ILE A 214 22.62 -18.59 19.17
CA ILE A 214 22.42 -17.57 18.12
C ILE A 214 22.39 -16.18 18.76
N VAL A 215 21.69 -16.00 19.88
CA VAL A 215 21.67 -14.71 20.60
C VAL A 215 23.08 -14.32 21.06
N ASP A 216 23.93 -15.27 21.44
CA ASP A 216 25.34 -15.01 21.73
C ASP A 216 26.12 -14.58 20.47
N GLN A 217 25.97 -15.30 19.37
CA GLN A 217 26.69 -15.02 18.13
C GLN A 217 26.33 -13.68 17.49
N ILE A 218 25.07 -13.23 17.58
CA ILE A 218 24.68 -11.94 16.99
C ILE A 218 25.15 -10.72 17.81
N GLN A 219 25.83 -10.94 18.93
CA GLN A 219 26.40 -9.90 19.78
C GLN A 219 27.93 -9.83 19.68
N THR A 220 28.55 -10.60 18.77
CA THR A 220 30.00 -10.60 18.55
C THR A 220 30.39 -9.77 17.31
N ASP A 221 31.71 -9.69 17.05
CA ASP A 221 32.27 -8.94 15.93
C ASP A 221 31.64 -9.33 14.58
N GLY A 222 31.32 -8.31 13.79
CA GLY A 222 30.62 -8.44 12.52
C GLY A 222 29.10 -8.22 12.60
N TRP A 223 28.55 -8.15 13.82
CA TRP A 223 27.18 -7.69 14.07
C TRP A 223 27.17 -6.32 14.75
N THR A 224 26.20 -5.50 14.40
CA THR A 224 25.91 -4.23 15.07
C THR A 224 24.72 -4.43 15.99
N ILE A 225 24.93 -4.35 17.30
CA ILE A 225 23.84 -4.34 18.28
C ILE A 225 23.03 -3.05 18.09
N LEU A 226 21.72 -3.20 18.01
CA LEU A 226 20.79 -2.12 17.76
C LEU A 226 20.13 -1.67 19.05
N LYS A 227 19.70 -0.40 19.06
CA LYS A 227 19.13 0.22 20.25
C LYS A 227 17.77 -0.40 20.63
N ASP A 228 16.92 -0.63 19.65
CA ASP A 228 15.53 -1.05 19.84
C ASP A 228 14.91 -1.60 18.54
N GLY A 229 13.64 -2.01 18.62
CA GLY A 229 12.88 -2.49 17.47
C GLY A 229 12.64 -1.46 16.37
N VAL A 230 12.70 -0.16 16.67
CA VAL A 230 12.57 0.92 15.68
C VAL A 230 13.86 1.01 14.85
N ASP A 231 15.02 0.94 15.50
CA ASP A 231 16.30 0.86 14.82
C ASP A 231 16.42 -0.43 14.00
N ALA A 232 15.94 -1.57 14.54
CA ALA A 232 15.85 -2.83 13.81
C ALA A 232 15.05 -2.72 12.50
N LYS A 233 13.85 -2.10 12.56
CA LYS A 233 13.09 -1.79 11.35
C LYS A 233 13.89 -0.92 10.38
N ASN A 234 14.51 0.15 10.87
CA ASN A 234 15.24 1.09 10.01
C ASN A 234 16.43 0.43 9.30
N LYS A 235 17.07 -0.56 9.93
CA LYS A 235 18.14 -1.36 9.31
C LYS A 235 17.59 -2.36 8.30
N ALA A 236 16.49 -3.04 8.64
CA ALA A 236 15.83 -3.97 7.72
C ALA A 236 15.30 -3.25 6.46
N ASP A 237 14.71 -2.06 6.59
CA ASP A 237 14.29 -1.20 5.47
C ASP A 237 15.47 -0.79 4.57
N LYS A 238 16.68 -0.76 5.12
CA LYS A 238 17.93 -0.47 4.40
C LYS A 238 18.58 -1.73 3.82
N GLY A 239 17.95 -2.90 3.93
CA GLY A 239 18.45 -4.16 3.39
C GLY A 239 19.56 -4.81 4.21
N TRP A 240 19.70 -4.45 5.48
CA TRP A 240 20.58 -5.18 6.38
C TRP A 240 19.87 -6.44 6.87
N LEU A 241 20.63 -7.53 7.06
CA LEU A 241 20.11 -8.72 7.73
C LEU A 241 19.98 -8.42 9.22
N VAL A 242 18.76 -8.48 9.75
CA VAL A 242 18.48 -8.19 11.16
C VAL A 242 17.94 -9.43 11.85
N VAL A 243 18.59 -9.84 12.93
CA VAL A 243 18.16 -10.95 13.78
C VAL A 243 17.84 -10.38 15.16
N ALA A 244 16.75 -10.85 15.73
CA ALA A 244 16.37 -10.50 17.10
C ALA A 244 16.15 -11.77 17.92
N GLY A 245 16.43 -11.72 19.21
CA GLY A 245 16.27 -12.88 20.06
C GLY A 245 16.29 -12.60 21.56
N LEU A 246 15.81 -13.59 22.30
CA LEU A 246 15.81 -13.62 23.75
C LEU A 246 16.22 -15.01 24.20
N LYS A 247 17.19 -15.09 25.11
CA LYS A 247 17.67 -16.37 25.66
C LYS A 247 16.63 -17.03 26.54
N SER A 248 16.71 -18.35 26.63
CA SER A 248 15.84 -19.18 27.46
C SER A 248 15.71 -18.67 28.91
N ALA A 249 16.85 -18.34 29.53
CA ALA A 249 16.95 -17.86 30.91
C ALA A 249 16.36 -16.45 31.14
N ASN A 250 16.21 -15.65 30.08
CA ASN A 250 15.77 -14.26 30.18
C ASN A 250 14.26 -14.10 29.90
N HIS A 251 13.55 -15.19 29.66
CA HIS A 251 12.09 -15.17 29.59
C HIS A 251 11.48 -15.08 30.99
N THR A 252 10.23 -14.64 31.06
CA THR A 252 9.48 -14.48 32.31
C THR A 252 8.20 -15.34 32.28
N PRO A 253 8.16 -16.50 32.97
CA PRO A 253 9.29 -17.16 33.65
C PRO A 253 10.32 -17.76 32.67
N PRO A 254 11.52 -18.11 33.15
CA PRO A 254 12.54 -18.76 32.32
C PRO A 254 12.01 -20.02 31.62
N ARG A 255 12.46 -20.23 30.38
CA ARG A 255 12.02 -21.33 29.51
C ARG A 255 13.16 -22.32 29.28
N ASN A 256 12.85 -23.48 28.69
CA ASN A 256 13.87 -24.47 28.30
C ASN A 256 14.61 -24.11 27.00
N ASN A 257 14.04 -23.22 26.19
CA ASN A 257 14.63 -22.77 24.93
C ASN A 257 14.39 -21.27 24.77
N GLY A 258 15.37 -20.55 24.23
CA GLY A 258 15.19 -19.19 23.78
C GLY A 258 14.36 -19.11 22.50
N HIS A 259 14.28 -17.91 21.97
CA HIS A 259 13.60 -17.65 20.71
C HIS A 259 14.39 -16.66 19.87
N VAL A 260 14.37 -16.86 18.56
CA VAL A 260 15.04 -15.99 17.58
C VAL A 260 14.15 -15.79 16.37
N VAL A 261 14.22 -14.60 15.78
CA VAL A 261 13.41 -14.18 14.63
C VAL A 261 14.27 -13.40 13.64
N VAL A 262 13.85 -13.37 12.38
CA VAL A 262 14.41 -12.46 11.37
C VAL A 262 13.49 -11.25 11.24
N VAL A 263 14.02 -10.05 11.49
CA VAL A 263 13.29 -8.78 11.32
C VAL A 263 13.41 -8.35 9.87
N VAL A 264 12.28 -7.96 9.26
CA VAL A 264 12.20 -7.57 7.85
C VAL A 264 11.62 -6.16 7.69
N SER A 265 11.78 -5.60 6.50
CA SER A 265 11.13 -4.34 6.13
C SER A 265 9.61 -4.47 6.26
N GLY A 266 8.99 -3.57 7.04
CA GLY A 266 7.57 -3.65 7.34
C GLY A 266 7.10 -2.61 8.36
N GLY A 267 5.87 -2.78 8.86
CA GLY A 267 5.27 -1.90 9.85
C GLY A 267 5.81 -2.09 11.27
N LEU A 268 5.39 -1.24 12.19
CA LEU A 268 5.61 -1.40 13.62
C LEU A 268 4.26 -1.61 14.31
N ALA A 269 4.15 -2.59 15.21
CA ALA A 269 3.06 -2.60 16.19
C ALA A 269 3.38 -1.63 17.32
N HIS A 270 2.38 -0.84 17.73
CA HIS A 270 2.50 0.15 18.79
C HIS A 270 3.69 1.13 18.61
N ASN A 271 4.08 1.38 17.35
CA ASN A 271 5.27 2.17 17.00
C ASN A 271 6.59 1.68 17.63
N LYS A 272 6.66 0.40 18.04
CA LYS A 272 7.82 -0.17 18.76
C LYS A 272 8.30 -1.52 18.21
N TYR A 273 7.38 -2.42 17.88
CA TYR A 273 7.73 -3.82 17.56
C TYR A 273 7.70 -4.07 16.05
N PRO A 274 8.84 -4.43 15.42
CA PRO A 274 8.94 -4.51 13.97
C PRO A 274 8.30 -5.78 13.38
N THR A 275 8.00 -5.74 12.08
CA THR A 275 7.62 -6.94 11.30
C THR A 275 8.76 -7.94 11.24
N ALA A 276 8.44 -9.22 11.44
CA ALA A 276 9.41 -10.31 11.46
C ALA A 276 8.82 -11.63 10.93
N TYR A 277 9.71 -12.61 10.75
CA TYR A 277 9.43 -14.00 10.42
C TYR A 277 10.14 -14.92 11.40
N TRP A 278 9.49 -16.00 11.80
CA TRP A 278 10.06 -16.99 12.71
C TRP A 278 9.35 -18.34 12.65
N GLY A 279 10.09 -19.41 12.92
CA GLY A 279 9.52 -20.70 13.33
C GLY A 279 9.24 -20.75 14.83
N THR A 280 8.56 -21.76 15.35
CA THR A 280 8.37 -21.94 16.80
C THR A 280 8.45 -23.41 17.18
N LEU A 281 9.38 -23.76 18.09
CA LEU A 281 9.54 -25.14 18.54
C LEU A 281 8.28 -25.60 19.27
N GLY A 282 7.74 -26.77 18.88
CA GLY A 282 6.50 -27.30 19.46
C GLY A 282 5.22 -26.61 18.96
N GLY A 283 5.31 -25.78 17.93
CA GLY A 283 4.15 -25.12 17.33
C GLY A 283 4.38 -24.69 15.89
N VAL A 284 3.61 -23.69 15.45
CA VAL A 284 3.79 -23.04 14.16
C VAL A 284 4.09 -21.57 14.43
N GLY A 285 5.23 -21.10 13.94
CA GLY A 285 5.63 -19.71 14.01
C GLY A 285 4.81 -18.82 13.09
N ARG A 286 5.27 -17.60 12.84
CA ARG A 286 4.53 -16.63 12.01
C ARG A 286 5.43 -16.00 10.97
N LYS A 287 4.80 -15.65 9.84
CA LYS A 287 5.41 -14.91 8.75
C LYS A 287 4.78 -13.53 8.63
N ASN A 288 5.56 -12.55 8.19
CA ASN A 288 5.12 -11.17 7.96
C ASN A 288 4.24 -10.61 9.10
N THR A 289 4.65 -10.86 10.34
CA THR A 289 3.86 -10.51 11.53
C THR A 289 4.73 -9.65 12.45
N THR A 290 4.12 -8.71 13.17
CA THR A 290 4.86 -7.87 14.12
C THR A 290 5.34 -8.67 15.33
N LEU A 291 6.54 -8.32 15.80
CA LEU A 291 7.31 -9.07 16.79
C LEU A 291 6.64 -9.20 18.16
N ASN A 292 5.66 -8.34 18.47
CA ASN A 292 4.84 -8.45 19.68
C ASN A 292 4.00 -9.73 19.75
N TYR A 293 3.97 -10.55 18.69
CA TYR A 293 3.36 -11.88 18.67
C TYR A 293 4.37 -13.03 18.81
N ALA A 294 5.67 -12.74 18.79
CA ALA A 294 6.74 -13.73 19.02
C ALA A 294 7.05 -13.88 20.52
N TRP A 295 6.85 -12.81 21.29
CA TRP A 295 7.05 -12.77 22.73
C TRP A 295 5.87 -12.17 23.45
N ASP A 296 5.64 -12.66 24.67
CA ASP A 296 4.62 -12.14 25.56
C ASP A 296 4.97 -10.71 26.02
N LYS A 297 4.00 -10.03 26.61
CA LYS A 297 4.13 -8.63 27.04
C LYS A 297 5.30 -8.40 28.01
N ASP A 298 5.63 -9.42 28.81
CA ASP A 298 6.64 -9.36 29.86
C ASP A 298 8.06 -9.56 29.29
N ASP A 299 8.17 -10.09 28.06
CA ASP A 299 9.43 -10.49 27.42
C ASP A 299 9.80 -9.60 26.23
N ARG A 300 8.81 -9.14 25.45
CA ARG A 300 9.02 -8.46 24.16
C ARG A 300 9.81 -7.15 24.23
N ASP A 301 9.93 -6.57 25.42
CA ASP A 301 10.70 -5.35 25.68
C ASP A 301 12.17 -5.62 26.05
N ASN A 302 12.52 -6.88 26.31
CA ASN A 302 13.87 -7.32 26.69
C ASN A 302 14.63 -7.98 25.52
N VAL A 303 14.04 -7.98 24.32
CA VAL A 303 14.60 -8.61 23.12
C VAL A 303 15.84 -7.87 22.65
N VAL A 304 16.90 -8.63 22.37
CA VAL A 304 18.13 -8.12 21.75
C VAL A 304 17.94 -8.07 20.25
N TYR A 305 18.37 -6.96 19.63
CA TYR A 305 18.34 -6.76 18.19
C TYR A 305 19.77 -6.54 17.68
N SER A 306 20.13 -7.23 16.59
CA SER A 306 21.43 -7.05 15.94
C SER A 306 21.30 -7.08 14.42
N ALA A 307 22.11 -6.30 13.73
CA ALA A 307 22.12 -6.22 12.28
C ALA A 307 23.50 -6.41 11.66
N ARG A 308 23.51 -6.92 10.43
CA ARG A 308 24.71 -7.10 9.62
C ARG A 308 24.47 -6.67 8.17
N ILE A 309 25.46 -6.06 7.55
CA ILE A 309 25.43 -5.71 6.12
C ILE A 309 25.62 -6.98 5.29
N VAL A 310 24.80 -7.16 4.24
CA VAL A 310 24.77 -8.35 3.35
C VAL A 310 24.52 -7.99 1.88
#